data_AF-H1LBZ3-F1
#
_entry.id   AF-H1LBZ3-F1
#
_cell.length_a   1.000
_cell.length_b   1.000
_cell.length_c   1.000
_cell.angle_alpha   90.00
_cell.angle_beta   90.00
_cell.angle_gamma   90.00
#
_symmetry.space_group_name_H-M   'P 1'
#
loop_
_entity.id
_entity.type
_entity.pdbx_description
1 polymer ?
#
loop_
_entity_poly.entity_id
_entity_poly.type
_entity_poly.pdbx_seq_one_letter_code
_entity_poly.pdbx_strand_id
1 'polypeptide(L)'
;MDNLQQLQSLNHLSLQTLATKIGISLPTMKKVMANGPIAKRTEAKVAEFLHKNVGHARLFLDEPIYKATKSANTMSLSCVLIKADNACDSFRESMYPLGWRPGDEVKAAGKDIDTLVNLLSTVSNDDIQAFYTKTLTTYDDIPELKFICPYIVTILETLTHLQFESINHLDIFLDMRNEFSPEALSAGSQLLKAFLKLMRCQIGSLQLIAKDSRNFIGLQYADFVANLSMRAKETQLTTAKITSLTVNKSERNQMLLTLSGLQQRIIRHHRVASIPANPPQTIKYLLECIREVAYRERTSQNRSSFGQLKQAMQLCTDQLPKADQHIILNAK
;
A
#
# COMPACT_ATOMS: atom_id res chain seq x y z
N MET A 1 -15.38 16.24 3.95
CA MET A 1 -15.87 16.05 2.56
C MET A 1 -17.37 15.79 2.60
N ASP A 2 -18.11 16.27 1.61
CA ASP A 2 -19.53 15.94 1.46
C ASP A 2 -19.68 14.45 1.11
N ASN A 3 -20.49 13.70 1.85
CA ASN A 3 -20.77 12.28 1.61
C ASN A 3 -21.15 12.02 0.13
N LEU A 4 -21.75 13.02 -0.52
CA LEU A 4 -22.06 12.98 -1.94
C LEU A 4 -20.83 12.82 -2.84
N GLN A 5 -19.76 13.59 -2.60
CA GLN A 5 -18.54 13.51 -3.40
C GLN A 5 -17.87 12.15 -3.27
N GLN A 6 -17.87 11.58 -2.06
CA GLN A 6 -17.33 10.25 -1.82
C GLN A 6 -18.17 9.16 -2.47
N LEU A 7 -19.51 9.28 -2.47
CA LEU A 7 -20.39 8.33 -3.18
C LEU A 7 -20.21 8.43 -4.71
N GLN A 8 -19.99 9.64 -5.24
CA GLN A 8 -19.72 9.88 -6.65
C GLN A 8 -18.40 9.27 -7.12
N SER A 9 -17.37 9.22 -6.25
CA SER A 9 -16.12 8.51 -6.56
C SER A 9 -16.28 6.99 -6.63
N LEU A 10 -17.45 6.45 -6.23
CA LEU A 10 -17.84 5.05 -6.41
C LEU A 10 -18.51 4.74 -7.76
N ASN A 11 -18.23 5.53 -8.79
CA ASN A 11 -18.81 5.48 -10.14
C ASN A 11 -18.71 4.12 -10.87
N HIS A 12 -17.88 3.18 -10.43
CA HIS A 12 -17.79 1.85 -11.02
C HIS A 12 -18.90 0.90 -10.55
N LEU A 13 -19.66 1.26 -9.52
CA LEU A 13 -20.82 0.50 -9.04
C LEU A 13 -22.11 1.11 -9.57
N SER A 14 -23.06 0.27 -10.00
CA SER A 14 -24.39 0.75 -10.35
C SER A 14 -25.09 1.32 -9.11
N LEU A 15 -25.97 2.32 -9.31
CA LEU A 15 -26.77 2.90 -8.21
C LEU A 15 -27.59 1.85 -7.46
N GLN A 16 -28.02 0.78 -8.15
CA GLN A 16 -28.78 -0.30 -7.55
C GLN A 16 -27.89 -1.18 -6.66
N THR A 17 -26.66 -1.46 -7.10
CA THR A 17 -25.65 -2.15 -6.30
C THR A 17 -25.28 -1.33 -5.06
N LEU A 18 -25.09 -0.02 -5.22
CA LEU A 18 -24.76 0.89 -4.12
C LEU A 18 -25.87 0.95 -3.07
N ALA A 19 -27.12 1.13 -3.51
CA ALA A 19 -28.29 1.15 -2.63
C ALA A 19 -28.40 -0.16 -1.81
N THR A 20 -28.16 -1.30 -2.47
CA THR A 20 -28.19 -2.62 -1.84
C THR A 20 -27.09 -2.75 -0.79
N LYS A 21 -25.86 -2.35 -1.12
CA LYS A 21 -24.72 -2.42 -0.20
C LYS A 21 -24.86 -1.49 1.02
N ILE A 22 -25.44 -0.30 0.85
CA ILE A 22 -25.74 0.64 1.95
C ILE A 22 -26.96 0.17 2.78
N GLY A 23 -27.80 -0.71 2.21
CA GLY A 23 -29.04 -1.15 2.85
C GLY A 23 -30.13 -0.08 2.83
N ILE A 24 -30.27 0.63 1.71
CA ILE A 24 -31.31 1.64 1.44
C ILE A 24 -32.02 1.36 0.11
N SER A 25 -33.20 1.95 -0.09
CA SER A 25 -33.94 1.79 -1.35
C SER A 25 -33.28 2.57 -2.51
N LEU A 26 -33.45 2.11 -3.75
CA LEU A 26 -32.95 2.81 -4.93
C LEU A 26 -33.51 4.25 -5.06
N PRO A 27 -34.81 4.53 -4.81
CA PRO A 27 -35.31 5.90 -4.76
C PRO A 27 -34.62 6.77 -3.71
N THR A 28 -34.34 6.22 -2.53
CA THR A 28 -33.57 6.91 -1.49
C THR A 28 -32.15 7.20 -1.96
N MET A 29 -31.48 6.24 -2.59
CA MET A 29 -30.15 6.43 -3.16
C MET A 29 -30.12 7.54 -4.23
N LYS A 30 -31.13 7.58 -5.12
CA LYS A 30 -31.27 8.67 -6.10
C LYS A 30 -31.42 10.04 -5.43
N LYS A 31 -32.18 10.13 -4.33
CA LYS A 31 -32.29 11.37 -3.53
C LYS A 31 -30.95 11.77 -2.90
N VAL A 32 -30.21 10.81 -2.33
CA VAL A 32 -28.86 11.04 -1.79
C VAL A 32 -27.96 11.63 -2.88
N MET A 33 -27.92 11.02 -4.07
CA MET A 33 -27.09 11.48 -5.20
C MET A 33 -27.50 12.84 -5.77
N ALA A 34 -28.73 13.28 -5.52
CA ALA A 34 -29.24 14.59 -5.92
C ALA A 34 -29.05 15.65 -4.82
N ASN A 35 -28.32 15.34 -3.74
CA ASN A 35 -28.19 16.16 -2.54
C ASN A 35 -29.55 16.55 -1.92
N GLY A 36 -30.55 15.67 -2.04
CA GLY A 36 -31.87 15.88 -1.48
C GLY A 36 -31.92 15.60 0.02
N PRO A 37 -32.91 16.15 0.76
CA PRO A 37 -33.06 15.89 2.18
C PRO A 37 -33.33 14.40 2.44
N ILE A 38 -32.57 13.83 3.37
CA ILE A 38 -32.66 12.43 3.79
C ILE A 38 -32.81 12.32 5.30
N ALA A 39 -33.33 11.19 5.77
CA ALA A 39 -33.46 10.95 7.21
C ALA A 39 -32.08 10.71 7.85
N LYS A 40 -31.88 11.16 9.10
CA LYS A 40 -30.64 10.94 9.87
C LYS A 40 -30.17 9.48 9.90
N ARG A 41 -31.10 8.53 9.94
CA ARG A 41 -30.78 7.10 9.91
C ARG A 41 -30.15 6.68 8.57
N THR A 42 -30.58 7.30 7.47
CA THR A 42 -30.01 7.09 6.14
C THR A 42 -28.62 7.72 6.05
N GLU A 43 -28.44 8.93 6.57
CA GLU A 43 -27.12 9.58 6.68
C GLU A 43 -26.11 8.70 7.43
N ALA A 44 -26.51 8.16 8.59
CA ALA A 44 -25.67 7.28 9.38
C ALA A 44 -25.27 6.01 8.62
N LYS A 45 -26.20 5.37 7.90
CA LYS A 45 -25.90 4.20 7.05
C LYS A 45 -24.94 4.52 5.90
N VAL A 46 -25.14 5.68 5.26
CA VAL A 46 -24.27 6.15 4.18
C VAL A 46 -22.87 6.42 4.73
N ALA A 47 -22.76 7.13 5.85
CA ALA A 47 -21.48 7.41 6.50
C ALA A 47 -20.77 6.12 6.95
N GLU A 48 -21.49 5.18 7.56
CA GLU A 48 -20.94 3.88 7.95
C GLU A 48 -20.48 3.07 6.73
N PHE A 49 -21.25 3.07 5.64
CA PHE A 49 -20.87 2.42 4.40
C PHE A 49 -19.62 3.05 3.78
N LEU A 50 -19.54 4.37 3.70
CA LEU A 50 -18.37 5.10 3.20
C LEU A 50 -17.15 4.91 4.11
N HIS A 51 -17.37 4.80 5.41
CA HIS A 51 -16.31 4.47 6.36
C HIS A 51 -15.74 3.06 6.12
N LYS A 52 -16.61 2.09 5.79
CA LYS A 52 -16.24 0.71 5.42
C LYS A 52 -15.70 0.58 3.99
N ASN A 53 -16.07 1.49 3.09
CA ASN A 53 -15.75 1.47 1.66
C ASN A 53 -15.12 2.81 1.30
N VAL A 54 -13.80 2.90 1.45
CA VAL A 54 -13.09 4.16 1.28
C VAL A 54 -13.15 4.57 -0.20
N GLY A 55 -13.89 5.64 -0.48
CA GLY A 55 -14.07 6.16 -1.84
C GLY A 55 -12.79 6.72 -2.45
N HIS A 56 -11.88 7.26 -1.62
CA HIS A 56 -10.53 7.68 -1.99
C HIS A 56 -9.63 7.72 -0.75
N ALA A 57 -8.52 6.99 -0.79
CA ALA A 57 -7.50 6.98 0.24
C ALA A 57 -6.18 7.50 -0.33
N ARG A 58 -5.39 8.16 0.53
CA ARG A 58 -4.02 8.58 0.22
C ARG A 58 -3.07 7.99 1.24
N LEU A 59 -2.00 7.37 0.77
CA LEU A 59 -0.88 6.94 1.61
C LEU A 59 0.31 7.85 1.32
N PHE A 60 0.92 8.40 2.37
CA PHE A 60 2.12 9.20 2.30
C PHE A 60 3.25 8.46 3.01
N LEU A 61 4.37 8.26 2.33
CA LEU A 61 5.51 7.55 2.88
C LEU A 61 6.76 8.42 2.81
N ASP A 62 7.48 8.42 3.90
CA ASP A 62 8.76 9.10 4.03
C ASP A 62 9.65 8.38 5.05
N GLU A 63 10.96 8.52 4.88
CA GLU A 63 11.99 8.01 5.77
C GLU A 63 12.78 9.19 6.37
N PRO A 64 13.31 9.07 7.60
CA PRO A 64 14.07 10.16 8.17
C PRO A 64 15.38 10.35 7.38
N ILE A 65 15.68 11.60 7.02
CA ILE A 65 17.00 11.98 6.49
C ILE A 65 18.01 11.92 7.64
N TYR A 66 18.56 10.75 7.92
CA TYR A 66 19.79 10.65 8.69
C TYR A 66 20.96 10.52 7.72
N LYS A 67 22.07 11.21 8.03
CA LYS A 67 23.37 10.91 7.42
C LYS A 67 23.66 9.44 7.70
N ALA A 68 23.27 8.57 6.77
CA ALA A 68 23.62 7.18 6.82
C ALA A 68 25.15 7.16 6.98
N THR A 69 25.61 6.60 8.09
CA THR A 69 26.85 5.82 7.97
C THR A 69 26.58 4.91 6.78
N LYS A 70 27.43 4.95 5.75
CA LYS A 70 27.26 4.21 4.48
C LYS A 70 27.04 2.69 4.64
N SER A 71 27.00 2.19 5.88
CA SER A 71 26.82 0.82 6.32
C SER A 71 25.42 0.48 6.88
N ALA A 72 24.49 1.43 7.01
CA ALA A 72 23.15 1.13 7.54
C ALA A 72 22.28 0.45 6.48
N ASN A 73 22.08 -0.87 6.61
CA ASN A 73 21.23 -1.66 5.71
C ASN A 73 19.74 -1.57 6.06
N THR A 74 19.36 -0.81 7.09
CA THR A 74 17.99 -0.65 7.57
C THR A 74 17.60 0.81 7.68
N MET A 75 16.31 1.08 7.50
CA MET A 75 15.69 2.40 7.68
C MET A 75 14.38 2.29 8.46
N SER A 76 14.01 3.37 9.14
CA SER A 76 12.65 3.55 9.66
C SER A 76 11.82 4.17 8.55
N LEU A 77 10.72 3.54 8.16
CA LEU A 77 9.84 4.07 7.13
C LEU A 77 8.48 4.38 7.76
N SER A 78 8.02 5.61 7.59
CA SER A 78 6.68 6.02 7.98
C SER A 78 5.68 5.71 6.86
N CYS A 79 4.43 5.49 7.25
CA CYS A 79 3.32 5.33 6.33
C CYS A 79 2.09 6.00 6.96
N VAL A 80 1.59 7.05 6.32
CA VAL A 80 0.49 7.87 6.83
C VAL A 80 -0.70 7.73 5.89
N LEU A 81 -1.78 7.13 6.39
CA LEU A 81 -3.05 7.06 5.70
C LEU A 81 -3.86 8.32 5.97
N ILE A 82 -4.35 8.94 4.89
CA ILE A 82 -5.28 10.06 4.92
C ILE A 82 -6.53 9.72 4.10
N LYS A 83 -7.71 9.87 4.70
CA LYS A 83 -9.02 9.62 4.07
C LYS A 83 -9.79 10.90 3.73
N ALA A 84 -9.41 12.04 4.31
CA ALA A 84 -10.07 13.33 4.10
C ALA A 84 -9.06 14.46 3.82
N ASP A 85 -9.42 15.42 2.96
CA ASP A 85 -8.54 16.53 2.59
C ASP A 85 -8.14 17.42 3.77
N ASN A 86 -9.05 17.60 4.72
CA ASN A 86 -8.88 18.43 5.90
C ASN A 86 -8.19 17.68 7.06
N ALA A 87 -7.81 16.41 6.89
CA ALA A 87 -7.26 15.61 7.99
C ALA A 87 -5.94 16.18 8.54
N CYS A 88 -5.18 16.92 7.73
CA CYS A 88 -3.94 17.59 8.13
C CYS A 88 -4.11 19.07 8.49
N ASP A 89 -5.33 19.62 8.58
CA ASP A 89 -5.53 21.06 8.79
C ASP A 89 -4.89 21.54 10.09
N SER A 90 -5.12 20.85 11.22
CA SER A 90 -4.50 21.19 12.51
C SER A 90 -2.97 21.17 12.47
N PHE A 91 -2.39 20.21 11.73
CA PHE A 91 -0.95 20.15 11.51
C PHE A 91 -0.47 21.35 10.70
N ARG A 92 -1.14 21.62 9.58
CA ARG A 92 -0.82 22.73 8.68
C ARG A 92 -0.88 24.07 9.39
N GLU A 93 -1.92 24.32 10.17
CA GLU A 93 -2.09 25.56 10.92
C GLU A 93 -1.02 25.74 12.00
N SER A 94 -0.66 24.65 12.68
CA SER A 94 0.41 24.68 13.69
C SER A 94 1.79 24.96 13.07
N MET A 95 2.06 24.39 11.90
CA MET A 95 3.34 24.54 11.20
C MET A 95 3.43 25.86 10.42
N TYR A 96 2.30 26.36 9.94
CA TYR A 96 2.20 27.52 9.06
C TYR A 96 1.11 28.48 9.56
N PRO A 97 1.31 29.16 10.70
CA PRO A 97 0.30 30.05 11.29
C PRO A 97 -0.05 31.26 10.41
N LEU A 98 0.82 31.60 9.44
CA LEU A 98 0.59 32.67 8.46
C LEU A 98 0.04 32.14 7.11
N GLY A 99 -0.31 30.86 7.06
CA GLY A 99 -0.77 30.16 5.86
C GLY A 99 0.35 29.38 5.17
N TRP A 100 -0.02 28.21 4.62
CA TRP A 100 0.86 27.35 3.83
C TRP A 100 0.61 27.56 2.33
N ARG A 101 1.68 27.57 1.54
CA ARG A 101 1.63 27.61 0.08
C ARG A 101 2.51 26.52 -0.52
N PRO A 102 2.19 26.01 -1.73
CA PRO A 102 3.08 25.11 -2.45
C PRO A 102 4.49 25.71 -2.59
N GLY A 103 5.51 24.98 -2.16
CA GLY A 103 6.89 25.47 -2.05
C GLY A 103 7.35 25.65 -0.60
N ASP A 104 6.43 25.87 0.34
CA ASP A 104 6.74 26.00 1.76
C ASP A 104 7.01 24.63 2.38
N GLU A 105 8.07 24.56 3.18
CA GLU A 105 8.45 23.37 3.91
C GLU A 105 9.10 23.70 5.24
N VAL A 106 8.65 22.97 6.26
CA VAL A 106 9.29 22.89 7.55
C VAL A 106 9.66 21.43 7.77
N LYS A 107 10.93 21.17 8.06
CA LYS A 107 11.42 19.82 8.36
C LYS A 107 11.27 19.47 9.84
N ALA A 108 11.10 18.20 10.13
CA ALA A 108 11.12 17.66 11.49
C ALA A 108 12.53 17.64 12.10
N ALA A 109 13.55 17.56 11.25
CA ALA A 109 14.95 17.52 11.64
C ALA A 109 15.32 18.71 12.56
N GLY A 110 16.03 18.41 13.65
CA GLY A 110 16.46 19.40 14.64
C GLY A 110 15.43 19.81 15.69
N LYS A 111 14.15 19.42 15.55
CA LYS A 111 13.12 19.65 16.58
C LYS A 111 13.25 18.61 17.71
N ASP A 112 13.01 19.05 18.94
CA ASP A 112 13.00 18.16 20.11
C ASP A 112 11.83 17.17 20.08
N ILE A 113 11.97 16.07 20.83
CA ILE A 113 11.01 14.96 20.79
C ILE A 113 9.64 15.41 21.35
N ASP A 114 9.61 16.19 22.43
CA ASP A 114 8.37 16.56 23.10
C ASP A 114 7.53 17.52 22.23
N THR A 115 8.19 18.47 21.54
CA THR A 115 7.54 19.31 20.53
C THR A 115 6.91 18.48 19.40
N LEU A 116 7.62 17.46 18.89
CA LEU A 116 7.07 16.59 17.86
C LEU A 116 5.88 15.75 18.37
N VAL A 117 5.97 15.21 19.59
CA VAL A 117 4.86 14.46 20.21
C VAL A 117 3.64 15.35 20.36
N ASN A 118 3.80 16.56 20.91
CA ASN A 118 2.71 17.51 21.09
C ASN A 118 2.06 17.85 19.75
N LEU A 119 2.85 18.23 18.75
CA LEU A 119 2.37 18.58 17.41
C LEU A 119 1.60 17.44 16.73
N LEU A 120 2.12 16.20 16.77
CA LEU A 120 1.46 15.08 16.09
C LEU A 120 0.22 14.60 16.85
N SER A 121 0.19 14.77 18.18
CA SER A 121 -0.97 14.39 19.00
C SER A 121 -2.22 15.24 18.73
N THR A 122 -2.08 16.49 18.27
CA THR A 122 -3.22 17.39 18.00
C THR A 122 -3.98 17.07 16.71
N VAL A 123 -3.39 16.24 15.85
CA VAL A 123 -3.90 15.97 14.49
C VAL A 123 -4.78 14.73 14.46
N SER A 124 -4.76 13.94 15.55
CA SER A 124 -5.42 12.64 15.55
C SER A 124 -6.94 12.72 15.48
N ASN A 125 -7.46 12.20 14.37
CA ASN A 125 -8.85 11.90 14.08
C ASN A 125 -8.93 10.59 13.28
N ASP A 126 -10.13 10.08 13.02
CA ASP A 126 -10.34 8.81 12.29
C ASP A 126 -9.91 8.87 10.81
N ASP A 127 -9.72 10.08 10.28
CA ASP A 127 -9.34 10.36 8.90
C ASP A 127 -7.82 10.37 8.66
N ILE A 128 -7.00 10.31 9.72
CA ILE A 128 -5.55 10.18 9.65
C ILE A 128 -5.02 9.05 10.55
N GLN A 129 -4.24 8.15 9.98
CA GLN A 129 -3.61 7.06 10.73
C GLN A 129 -2.13 7.00 10.39
N ALA A 130 -1.28 7.07 11.41
CA ALA A 130 0.17 7.08 11.26
C ALA A 130 0.76 5.73 11.68
N PHE A 131 1.54 5.14 10.78
CA PHE A 131 2.23 3.89 10.99
C PHE A 131 3.73 4.07 10.78
N TYR A 132 4.50 3.15 11.35
CA TYR A 132 5.92 3.03 11.02
C TYR A 132 6.39 1.58 11.08
N THR A 133 7.43 1.28 10.31
CA THR A 133 8.11 -0.02 10.33
C THR A 133 9.62 0.17 10.18
N LYS A 134 10.39 -0.83 10.62
CA LYS A 134 11.82 -0.92 10.30
C LYS A 134 11.99 -1.93 9.18
N THR A 135 12.60 -1.49 8.08
CA THR A 135 12.77 -2.30 6.87
C THR A 135 14.19 -2.16 6.32
N LEU A 136 14.57 -2.99 5.34
CA LEU A 136 15.85 -2.84 4.65
C LEU A 136 15.80 -1.61 3.75
N THR A 137 16.97 -0.99 3.51
CA THR A 137 17.08 0.14 2.57
C THR A 137 16.93 -0.29 1.11
N THR A 138 17.20 -1.57 0.82
CA THR A 138 17.06 -2.16 -0.52
C THR A 138 16.72 -3.64 -0.43
N TYR A 139 16.04 -4.17 -1.46
CA TYR A 139 15.84 -5.61 -1.66
C TYR A 139 16.36 -6.04 -3.03
N ASP A 140 17.33 -6.95 -3.06
CA ASP A 140 17.92 -7.46 -4.31
C ASP A 140 17.07 -8.56 -4.98
N ASP A 141 16.06 -9.10 -4.29
CA ASP A 141 15.15 -10.13 -4.80
C ASP A 141 14.31 -9.66 -6.02
N ILE A 142 14.19 -8.34 -6.19
CA ILE A 142 13.49 -7.69 -7.29
C ILE A 142 14.38 -6.55 -7.82
N PRO A 143 15.40 -6.84 -8.64
CA PRO A 143 16.46 -5.88 -8.99
C PRO A 143 15.95 -4.56 -9.57
N GLU A 144 14.94 -4.61 -10.44
CA GLU A 144 14.35 -3.44 -11.10
C GLU A 144 13.57 -2.54 -10.13
N LEU A 145 13.17 -3.09 -8.98
CA LEU A 145 12.46 -2.36 -7.92
C LEU A 145 13.31 -2.24 -6.66
N LYS A 146 14.63 -2.46 -6.72
CA LYS A 146 15.52 -2.58 -5.56
C LYS A 146 15.29 -1.52 -4.49
N PHE A 147 15.16 -0.25 -4.90
CA PHE A 147 14.98 0.90 -4.02
C PHE A 147 13.51 1.19 -3.65
N ILE A 148 12.55 0.76 -4.48
CA ILE A 148 11.11 0.96 -4.25
C ILE A 148 10.51 -0.18 -3.42
N CYS A 149 11.09 -1.38 -3.49
CA CYS A 149 10.59 -2.59 -2.84
C CYS A 149 10.38 -2.43 -1.33
N PRO A 150 11.26 -1.76 -0.55
CA PRO A 150 10.99 -1.49 0.87
C PRO A 150 9.69 -0.72 1.13
N TYR A 151 9.35 0.23 0.26
CA TYR A 151 8.10 0.99 0.31
C TYR A 151 6.92 0.11 -0.05
N ILE A 152 7.03 -0.70 -1.11
CA ILE A 152 5.98 -1.66 -1.51
C ILE A 152 5.64 -2.62 -0.37
N VAL A 153 6.66 -3.20 0.26
CA VAL A 153 6.47 -4.09 1.42
C VAL A 153 5.74 -3.35 2.53
N THR A 154 6.21 -2.17 2.91
CA THR A 154 5.61 -1.36 3.99
C THR A 154 4.17 -0.95 3.68
N ILE A 155 3.86 -0.60 2.43
CA ILE A 155 2.49 -0.33 1.97
C ILE A 155 1.61 -1.56 2.21
N LEU A 156 2.08 -2.75 1.81
CA LEU A 156 1.31 -3.97 2.00
C LEU A 156 1.12 -4.33 3.48
N GLU A 157 2.15 -4.14 4.32
CA GLU A 157 2.04 -4.31 5.78
C GLU A 157 1.01 -3.35 6.39
N THR A 158 0.97 -2.11 5.89
CA THR A 158 0.00 -1.11 6.33
C THR A 158 -1.41 -1.51 5.89
N LEU A 159 -1.58 -1.90 4.62
CA LEU A 159 -2.87 -2.26 4.06
C LEU A 159 -3.45 -3.56 4.66
N THR A 160 -2.62 -4.51 5.10
CA THR A 160 -3.12 -5.69 5.82
C THR A 160 -3.58 -5.36 7.24
N HIS A 161 -3.00 -4.33 7.88
CA HIS A 161 -3.45 -3.85 9.18
C HIS A 161 -4.79 -3.10 9.08
N LEU A 162 -4.97 -2.33 8.01
CA LEU A 162 -6.17 -1.57 7.75
C LEU A 162 -7.25 -2.49 7.17
N GLN A 163 -8.17 -2.98 8.01
CA GLN A 163 -9.26 -3.89 7.61
C GLN A 163 -10.26 -3.24 6.63
N PHE A 164 -9.89 -3.06 5.36
CA PHE A 164 -10.77 -2.54 4.31
C PHE A 164 -11.38 -3.68 3.49
N GLU A 165 -12.71 -3.66 3.35
CA GLU A 165 -13.40 -4.56 2.41
C GLU A 165 -13.23 -4.10 0.96
N SER A 166 -13.16 -2.78 0.73
CA SER A 166 -12.84 -2.20 -0.58
C SER A 166 -12.27 -0.78 -0.48
N ILE A 167 -11.35 -0.45 -1.40
CA ILE A 167 -10.85 0.92 -1.61
C ILE A 167 -11.04 1.25 -3.08
N ASN A 168 -11.77 2.31 -3.41
CA ASN A 168 -12.04 2.60 -4.81
C ASN A 168 -10.85 3.21 -5.54
N HIS A 169 -10.20 4.16 -4.88
CA HIS A 169 -9.07 4.89 -5.38
C HIS A 169 -8.02 5.01 -4.28
N LEU A 170 -6.79 4.57 -4.56
CA LEU A 170 -5.66 4.66 -3.66
C LEU A 170 -4.49 5.36 -4.34
N ASP A 171 -4.20 6.58 -3.90
CA ASP A 171 -2.99 7.28 -4.32
C ASP A 171 -1.89 7.08 -3.27
N ILE A 172 -0.72 6.69 -3.73
CA ILE A 172 0.43 6.46 -2.87
C ILE A 172 1.52 7.44 -3.27
N PHE A 173 1.87 8.31 -2.33
CA PHE A 173 2.87 9.36 -2.49
C PHE A 173 4.13 8.97 -1.71
N LEU A 174 5.25 8.91 -2.42
CA LEU A 174 6.59 8.79 -1.86
C LEU A 174 7.27 10.15 -1.92
N ASP A 175 8.06 10.50 -0.90
CA ASP A 175 8.98 11.65 -1.04
C ASP A 175 9.97 11.38 -2.18
N MET A 176 10.29 12.43 -2.93
CA MET A 176 10.99 12.28 -4.20
C MET A 176 12.46 11.88 -3.99
N ARG A 177 12.88 10.83 -4.70
CA ARG A 177 14.25 10.34 -4.71
C ARG A 177 14.77 10.10 -6.12
N ASN A 178 16.08 10.26 -6.31
CA ASN A 178 16.73 10.08 -7.61
C ASN A 178 16.64 8.63 -8.11
N GLU A 179 16.56 7.66 -7.20
CA GLU A 179 16.45 6.24 -7.50
C GLU A 179 15.04 5.83 -7.98
N PHE A 180 14.04 6.71 -7.86
CA PHE A 180 12.66 6.42 -8.25
C PHE A 180 12.40 6.80 -9.71
N SER A 181 12.74 5.88 -10.62
CA SER A 181 12.42 6.06 -12.03
C SER A 181 10.90 5.91 -12.28
N PRO A 182 10.34 6.60 -13.30
CA PRO A 182 8.93 6.43 -13.69
C PRO A 182 8.54 4.97 -14.00
N GLU A 183 9.45 4.21 -14.61
CA GLU A 183 9.25 2.80 -14.93
C GLU A 183 9.15 1.96 -13.67
N ALA A 184 10.02 2.22 -12.69
CA ALA A 184 10.02 1.51 -11.41
C ALA A 184 8.75 1.83 -10.60
N LEU A 185 8.29 3.08 -10.59
CA LEU A 185 7.02 3.47 -9.96
C LEU A 185 5.81 2.81 -10.63
N SER A 186 5.78 2.77 -11.97
CA SER A 186 4.73 2.10 -12.74
C SER A 186 4.70 0.60 -12.47
N ALA A 187 5.86 -0.06 -12.52
CA ALA A 187 5.99 -1.48 -12.20
C ALA A 187 5.59 -1.78 -10.75
N GLY A 188 5.97 -0.91 -9.80
CA GLY A 188 5.54 -0.99 -8.40
C GLY A 188 4.03 -0.90 -8.23
N SER A 189 3.37 0.02 -8.93
CA SER A 189 1.90 0.14 -8.94
C SER A 189 1.22 -1.11 -9.49
N GLN A 190 1.72 -1.66 -10.60
CA GLN A 190 1.20 -2.90 -11.18
C GLN A 190 1.36 -4.08 -10.22
N LEU A 191 2.51 -4.17 -9.55
CA LEU A 191 2.81 -5.23 -8.61
C LEU A 191 1.91 -5.17 -7.36
N LEU A 192 1.71 -3.97 -6.80
CA LEU A 192 0.77 -3.74 -5.69
C LEU A 192 -0.66 -4.15 -6.08
N LYS A 193 -1.14 -3.72 -7.25
CA LYS A 193 -2.47 -4.11 -7.76
C LYS A 193 -2.62 -5.62 -7.87
N ALA A 194 -1.62 -6.30 -8.43
CA ALA A 194 -1.63 -7.75 -8.58
C ALA A 194 -1.66 -8.46 -7.22
N PHE A 195 -0.84 -8.01 -6.27
CA PHE A 195 -0.79 -8.56 -4.92
C PHE A 195 -2.12 -8.36 -4.19
N LEU A 196 -2.69 -7.16 -4.20
CA LEU A 196 -3.95 -6.84 -3.52
C LEU A 196 -5.12 -7.66 -4.08
N LYS A 197 -5.11 -7.93 -5.39
CA LYS A 197 -6.07 -8.84 -6.02
C LYS A 197 -5.95 -10.27 -5.52
N LEU A 198 -4.74 -10.79 -5.26
CA LEU A 198 -4.54 -12.10 -4.63
C LEU A 198 -5.11 -12.14 -3.21
N MET A 199 -4.97 -11.04 -2.48
CA MET A 199 -5.55 -10.86 -1.13
C MET A 199 -7.07 -10.61 -1.15
N ARG A 200 -7.72 -10.69 -2.31
CA ARG A 200 -9.15 -10.40 -2.52
C ARG A 200 -9.56 -8.98 -2.15
N CYS A 201 -8.61 -8.06 -2.02
CA CYS A 201 -8.89 -6.64 -1.87
C CYS A 201 -9.21 -6.07 -3.25
N GLN A 202 -10.41 -5.50 -3.41
CA GLN A 202 -10.80 -4.84 -4.65
C GLN A 202 -10.36 -3.39 -4.60
N ILE A 203 -9.42 -3.04 -5.50
CA ILE A 203 -9.01 -1.66 -5.74
C ILE A 203 -9.34 -1.25 -7.17
N GLY A 204 -10.21 -0.25 -7.31
CA GLY A 204 -10.63 0.26 -8.62
C GLY A 204 -9.46 0.92 -9.35
N SER A 205 -8.72 1.77 -8.66
CA SER A 205 -7.53 2.44 -9.19
C SER A 205 -6.48 2.63 -8.11
N LEU A 206 -5.21 2.40 -8.48
CA LEU A 206 -4.06 2.58 -7.60
C LEU A 206 -2.95 3.26 -8.38
N GLN A 207 -2.32 4.27 -7.79
CA GLN A 207 -1.15 4.93 -8.34
C GLN A 207 -0.03 5.01 -7.30
N LEU A 208 1.21 4.88 -7.76
CA LEU A 208 2.41 5.06 -6.97
C LEU A 208 3.22 6.18 -7.59
N ILE A 209 3.42 7.26 -6.84
CA ILE A 209 3.91 8.54 -7.38
C ILE A 209 4.97 9.10 -6.44
N ALA A 210 6.11 9.50 -6.99
CA ALA A 210 7.08 10.31 -6.26
C ALA A 210 6.72 11.80 -6.39
N LYS A 211 6.71 12.54 -5.28
CA LYS A 211 6.39 13.98 -5.26
C LYS A 211 7.34 14.75 -4.36
N ASP A 212 7.56 16.01 -4.70
CA ASP A 212 8.27 16.96 -3.85
C ASP A 212 7.41 17.29 -2.61
N SER A 213 7.91 16.97 -1.42
CA SER A 213 7.27 17.22 -0.13
C SER A 213 6.86 18.67 0.09
N ARG A 214 7.52 19.65 -0.54
CA ARG A 214 7.13 21.08 -0.51
C ARG A 214 5.73 21.35 -1.09
N ASN A 215 5.18 20.43 -1.87
CA ASN A 215 3.87 20.58 -2.50
C ASN A 215 2.77 19.74 -1.83
N PHE A 216 3.11 18.92 -0.83
CA PHE A 216 2.17 17.98 -0.24
C PHE A 216 2.33 17.94 1.29
N ILE A 217 1.35 18.54 1.99
CA ILE A 217 1.35 18.57 3.46
C ILE A 217 1.38 17.16 4.09
N GLY A 218 0.79 16.17 3.42
CA GLY A 218 0.82 14.77 3.87
C GLY A 218 2.22 14.15 3.85
N LEU A 219 3.07 14.51 2.87
CA LEU A 219 4.48 14.08 2.85
C LEU A 219 5.26 14.74 3.98
N GLN A 220 5.03 16.03 4.24
CA GLN A 220 5.66 16.71 5.38
C GLN A 220 5.20 16.12 6.72
N TYR A 221 3.94 15.72 6.84
CA TYR A 221 3.47 15.00 8.03
C TYR A 221 4.17 13.64 8.16
N ALA A 222 4.37 12.92 7.05
CA ALA A 222 5.13 11.66 7.03
C ALA A 222 6.60 11.86 7.48
N ASP A 223 7.29 12.94 7.06
CA ASP A 223 8.64 13.30 7.57
C ASP A 223 8.65 13.40 9.11
N PHE A 224 7.62 14.03 9.68
CA PHE A 224 7.50 14.19 11.14
C PHE A 224 7.27 12.86 11.85
N VAL A 225 6.41 12.01 11.31
CA VAL A 225 6.19 10.64 11.81
C VAL A 225 7.47 9.81 11.71
N ALA A 226 8.18 9.89 10.58
CA ALA A 226 9.44 9.19 10.34
C ALA A 226 10.52 9.61 11.33
N ASN A 227 10.70 10.91 11.54
CA ASN A 227 11.67 11.45 12.49
C ASN A 227 11.33 11.13 13.95
N LEU A 228 10.04 11.17 14.32
CA LEU A 228 9.64 10.82 15.68
C LEU A 228 9.83 9.31 15.93
N SER A 229 9.38 8.45 15.02
CA SER A 229 9.47 6.98 15.12
C SER A 229 10.91 6.45 15.29
N MET A 230 11.89 7.17 14.76
CA MET A 230 13.30 6.82 14.88
C MET A 230 13.90 7.18 16.25
N ARG A 231 13.42 8.24 16.90
CA ARG A 231 14.09 8.86 18.07
C ARG A 231 13.35 8.66 19.38
N ALA A 232 12.04 8.51 19.33
CA ALA A 232 11.18 8.46 20.50
C ALA A 232 11.07 7.07 21.11
N LYS A 233 10.67 7.03 22.39
CA LYS A 233 10.29 5.80 23.09
C LYS A 233 8.87 5.38 22.69
N GLU A 234 8.54 4.12 22.92
CA GLU A 234 7.21 3.57 22.61
C GLU A 234 6.07 4.36 23.26
N THR A 235 6.22 4.78 24.52
CA THR A 235 5.22 5.60 25.22
C THR A 235 4.94 6.93 24.50
N GLN A 236 5.98 7.59 23.99
CA GLN A 236 5.86 8.84 23.24
C GLN A 236 5.20 8.62 21.87
N LEU A 237 5.48 7.49 21.21
CA LEU A 237 4.83 7.11 19.96
C LEU A 237 3.34 6.79 20.17
N THR A 238 3.00 6.12 21.28
CA THR A 238 1.60 5.90 21.68
C THR A 238 0.88 7.23 21.95
N THR A 239 1.52 8.18 22.62
CA THR A 239 0.95 9.54 22.84
C THR A 239 0.70 10.27 21.53
N ALA A 240 1.63 10.18 20.57
CA ALA A 240 1.47 10.72 19.22
C ALA A 240 0.54 9.86 18.32
N LYS A 241 -0.01 8.76 18.84
CA LYS A 241 -0.88 7.79 18.14
C LYS A 241 -0.26 7.25 16.85
N ILE A 242 1.04 6.95 16.91
CA ILE A 242 1.79 6.32 15.84
C ILE A 242 1.89 4.82 16.14
N THR A 243 1.39 4.00 15.24
CA THR A 243 1.32 2.54 15.41
C THR A 243 2.52 1.85 14.76
N SER A 244 3.16 0.93 15.47
CA SER A 244 4.22 0.10 14.90
C SER A 244 3.63 -1.05 14.07
N LEU A 245 4.12 -1.24 12.85
CA LEU A 245 3.85 -2.41 12.03
C LEU A 245 4.85 -3.51 12.39
N THR A 246 4.61 -4.21 13.49
CA THR A 246 5.45 -5.35 13.89
C THR A 246 5.08 -6.58 13.06
N VAL A 247 5.59 -6.63 11.83
CA VAL A 247 5.46 -7.82 10.97
C VAL A 247 6.62 -8.77 11.25
N ASN A 248 6.32 -10.03 11.53
CA ASN A 248 7.36 -10.99 11.82
C ASN A 248 8.20 -11.28 10.55
N LYS A 249 9.47 -11.67 10.73
CA LYS A 249 10.40 -11.86 9.60
C LYS A 249 9.88 -12.90 8.59
N SER A 250 9.12 -13.89 9.04
CA SER A 250 8.58 -14.95 8.17
C SER A 250 7.50 -14.38 7.23
N GLU A 251 6.56 -13.60 7.74
CA GLU A 251 5.52 -12.95 6.95
C GLU A 251 6.12 -12.01 5.90
N ARG A 252 7.09 -11.19 6.30
CA ARG A 252 7.78 -10.29 5.37
C ARG A 252 8.50 -11.06 4.26
N ASN A 253 9.18 -12.16 4.61
CA ASN A 253 9.83 -13.02 3.61
C ASN A 253 8.82 -13.66 2.65
N GLN A 254 7.66 -14.08 3.13
CA GLN A 254 6.59 -14.60 2.28
C GLN A 254 6.03 -13.54 1.33
N MET A 255 5.87 -12.30 1.81
CA MET A 255 5.46 -11.16 0.98
C MET A 255 6.48 -10.91 -0.14
N LEU A 256 7.78 -10.84 0.21
CA LEU A 256 8.86 -10.65 -0.75
C LEU A 256 8.92 -11.76 -1.81
N LEU A 257 8.79 -13.02 -1.40
CA LEU A 257 8.75 -14.16 -2.32
C LEU A 257 7.58 -14.05 -3.30
N THR A 258 6.40 -13.70 -2.78
CA THR A 258 5.18 -13.50 -3.60
C THR A 258 5.37 -12.35 -4.58
N LEU A 259 5.95 -11.23 -4.13
CA LEU A 259 6.24 -10.06 -4.97
C LEU A 259 7.24 -10.40 -6.08
N SER A 260 8.32 -11.12 -5.76
CA SER A 260 9.31 -11.55 -6.76
C SER A 260 8.67 -12.47 -7.81
N GLY A 261 7.87 -13.46 -7.37
CA GLY A 261 7.12 -14.34 -8.28
C GLY A 261 6.13 -13.61 -9.18
N LEU A 262 5.38 -12.64 -8.63
CA LEU A 262 4.45 -11.80 -9.39
C LEU A 262 5.19 -10.93 -10.42
N GLN A 263 6.32 -10.31 -10.03
CA GLN A 263 7.12 -9.48 -10.91
C GLN A 263 7.67 -10.29 -12.09
N GLN A 264 8.21 -11.49 -11.84
CA GLN A 264 8.63 -12.40 -12.89
C GLN A 264 7.49 -12.76 -13.85
N ARG A 265 6.28 -12.96 -13.32
CA ARG A 265 5.09 -13.27 -14.14
C ARG A 265 4.63 -12.07 -14.97
N ILE A 266 4.61 -10.86 -14.40
CA ILE A 266 4.26 -9.63 -15.13
C ILE A 266 5.24 -9.39 -16.29
N ILE A 267 6.55 -9.51 -16.02
CA ILE A 267 7.60 -9.43 -17.05
C ILE A 267 7.40 -10.50 -18.12
N ARG A 268 7.08 -11.75 -17.72
CA ARG A 268 6.80 -12.83 -18.67
C ARG A 268 5.57 -12.56 -19.52
N HIS A 269 4.46 -12.06 -18.97
CA HIS A 269 3.29 -11.71 -19.78
C HIS A 269 3.58 -10.60 -20.80
N HIS A 270 4.36 -9.59 -20.41
CA HIS A 270 4.77 -8.53 -21.33
C HIS A 270 5.74 -9.04 -22.40
N ARG A 271 6.64 -9.97 -22.06
CA ARG A 271 7.56 -10.59 -23.03
C ARG A 271 6.86 -11.59 -23.96
N VAL A 272 5.90 -12.38 -23.47
CA VAL A 272 5.13 -13.36 -24.28
C VAL A 272 4.21 -12.66 -25.29
N ALA A 273 3.68 -11.48 -24.98
CA ALA A 273 2.96 -10.65 -25.95
C ALA A 273 3.84 -10.19 -27.14
N SER A 274 5.16 -10.38 -27.05
CA SER A 274 6.16 -9.98 -28.05
C SER A 274 7.01 -11.14 -28.60
N ILE A 275 6.66 -12.42 -28.37
CA ILE A 275 7.47 -13.58 -28.82
C ILE A 275 6.62 -14.54 -29.69
N PRO A 276 7.13 -15.04 -30.85
CA PRO A 276 6.44 -16.00 -31.71
C PRO A 276 6.25 -17.39 -31.06
N ALA A 277 5.39 -18.20 -31.66
CA ALA A 277 4.73 -19.42 -31.17
C ALA A 277 5.56 -20.63 -30.69
N ASN A 278 6.81 -20.48 -30.24
CA ASN A 278 7.58 -21.59 -29.64
C ASN A 278 8.00 -21.25 -28.19
N PRO A 279 7.74 -22.13 -27.20
CA PRO A 279 7.98 -21.84 -25.78
C PRO A 279 9.49 -21.66 -25.51
N PRO A 280 9.94 -20.52 -24.92
CA PRO A 280 11.37 -20.23 -24.76
C PRO A 280 12.02 -21.06 -23.63
N GLN A 281 13.35 -21.19 -23.68
CA GLN A 281 14.24 -21.76 -22.64
C GLN A 281 13.94 -21.30 -21.19
N THR A 282 13.20 -20.20 -21.02
CA THR A 282 12.77 -19.59 -19.76
C THR A 282 11.72 -20.40 -18.97
N ILE A 283 10.95 -21.30 -19.61
CA ILE A 283 10.08 -22.24 -18.90
C ILE A 283 10.91 -23.34 -18.23
N LYS A 284 11.94 -23.87 -18.92
CA LYS A 284 12.88 -24.84 -18.34
C LYS A 284 13.63 -24.25 -17.14
N TYR A 285 14.08 -23.01 -17.24
CA TYR A 285 14.72 -22.30 -16.12
C TYR A 285 13.79 -22.13 -14.90
N LEU A 286 12.50 -21.78 -15.11
CA LEU A 286 11.54 -21.67 -14.00
C LEU A 286 11.28 -23.05 -13.36
N LEU A 287 11.19 -24.10 -14.17
CA LEU A 287 11.06 -25.48 -13.69
C LEU A 287 12.30 -25.93 -12.91
N GLU A 288 13.50 -25.49 -13.29
CA GLU A 288 14.74 -25.72 -12.54
C GLU A 288 14.78 -24.94 -11.22
N CYS A 289 14.37 -23.68 -11.19
CA CYS A 289 14.25 -22.91 -9.94
C CYS A 289 13.21 -23.53 -8.99
N ILE A 290 12.06 -23.96 -9.52
CA ILE A 290 11.03 -24.67 -8.75
C ILE A 290 11.58 -26.01 -8.22
N ARG A 291 12.36 -26.75 -9.02
CA ARG A 291 13.03 -27.99 -8.59
C ARG A 291 14.08 -27.77 -7.51
N GLU A 292 14.91 -26.74 -7.63
CA GLU A 292 15.93 -26.38 -6.63
C GLU A 292 15.29 -25.98 -5.30
N VAL A 293 14.22 -25.19 -5.33
CA VAL A 293 13.45 -24.83 -4.13
C VAL A 293 12.81 -26.07 -3.52
N ALA A 294 12.14 -26.91 -4.32
CA ALA A 294 11.56 -28.18 -3.84
C ALA A 294 12.61 -29.17 -3.29
N TYR A 295 13.84 -29.17 -3.84
CA TYR A 295 14.95 -30.01 -3.40
C TYR A 295 15.52 -29.54 -2.06
N ARG A 296 15.73 -28.23 -1.89
CA ARG A 296 16.13 -27.60 -0.62
C ARG A 296 15.05 -27.70 0.46
N GLU A 297 13.79 -27.82 0.05
CA GLU A 297 12.63 -27.99 0.93
C GLU A 297 12.40 -29.43 1.38
N ARG A 298 12.84 -30.44 0.60
CA ARG A 298 12.76 -31.87 0.97
C ARG A 298 13.50 -32.20 2.27
N THR A 299 14.43 -31.34 2.67
CA THR A 299 15.22 -31.45 3.90
C THR A 299 14.72 -30.54 5.03
N SER A 300 13.62 -29.78 4.84
CA SER A 300 13.07 -28.82 5.81
C SER A 300 11.96 -29.44 6.69
N GLN A 301 11.89 -29.04 7.97
CA GLN A 301 10.96 -29.61 8.96
C GLN A 301 9.59 -28.88 9.07
N ASN A 302 9.36 -27.76 8.37
CA ASN A 302 8.15 -26.94 8.55
C ASN A 302 7.04 -27.24 7.52
N ARG A 303 6.04 -28.03 7.91
CA ARG A 303 4.94 -28.52 7.03
C ARG A 303 3.80 -27.53 6.78
N SER A 304 3.69 -26.41 7.49
CA SER A 304 2.57 -25.46 7.31
C SER A 304 2.74 -24.58 6.06
N SER A 305 3.98 -24.15 5.79
CA SER A 305 4.37 -23.42 4.58
C SER A 305 4.12 -24.22 3.29
N PHE A 306 4.11 -25.56 3.38
CA PHE A 306 3.85 -26.48 2.27
C PHE A 306 2.46 -26.31 1.64
N GLY A 307 1.42 -26.12 2.46
CA GLY A 307 0.05 -25.95 1.97
C GLY A 307 -0.13 -24.64 1.19
N GLN A 308 0.52 -23.59 1.67
CA GLN A 308 0.45 -22.24 1.12
C GLN A 308 1.27 -22.11 -0.17
N LEU A 309 2.47 -22.70 -0.20
CA LEU A 309 3.30 -22.74 -1.41
C LEU A 309 2.64 -23.59 -2.50
N LYS A 310 2.08 -24.75 -2.14
CA LYS A 310 1.32 -25.59 -3.08
C LYS A 310 0.09 -24.88 -3.64
N GLN A 311 -0.64 -24.14 -2.81
CA GLN A 311 -1.77 -23.30 -3.28
C GLN A 311 -1.31 -22.16 -4.18
N ALA A 312 -0.21 -21.48 -3.84
CA ALA A 312 0.36 -20.42 -4.68
C ALA A 312 0.84 -20.97 -6.04
N MET A 313 1.48 -22.16 -6.04
CA MET A 313 1.89 -22.87 -7.25
C MET A 313 0.68 -23.33 -8.09
N GLN A 314 -0.36 -23.86 -7.44
CA GLN A 314 -1.60 -24.27 -8.09
C GLN A 314 -2.28 -23.06 -8.73
N LEU A 315 -2.38 -21.93 -8.03
CA LEU A 315 -2.92 -20.67 -8.57
C LEU A 315 -2.09 -20.11 -9.73
N CYS A 316 -0.77 -20.30 -9.71
CA CYS A 316 0.10 -19.94 -10.82
C CYS A 316 -0.07 -20.88 -12.03
N THR A 317 -0.37 -22.16 -11.79
CA THR A 317 -0.53 -23.19 -12.84
C THR A 317 -1.91 -23.16 -13.47
N ASP A 318 -2.98 -23.06 -12.66
CA ASP A 318 -4.38 -23.05 -13.10
C ASP A 318 -4.73 -21.82 -13.97
N GLN A 319 -3.91 -20.77 -13.89
CA GLN A 319 -4.06 -19.57 -14.71
C GLN A 319 -3.22 -19.56 -15.99
N LEU A 320 -2.48 -20.62 -16.28
CA LEU A 320 -1.85 -20.81 -17.58
C LEU A 320 -2.90 -21.20 -18.64
N PRO A 321 -2.67 -20.90 -19.94
CA PRO A 321 -3.45 -21.50 -21.02
C PRO A 321 -3.44 -23.04 -20.90
N LYS A 322 -4.56 -23.71 -21.20
CA LYS A 322 -4.67 -25.18 -21.07
C LYS A 322 -3.52 -25.95 -21.75
N ALA A 323 -3.00 -25.45 -22.86
CA ALA A 323 -1.86 -26.04 -23.57
C ALA A 323 -0.57 -26.08 -22.72
N ASP A 324 -0.35 -25.09 -21.86
CA ASP A 324 0.84 -24.96 -21.03
C ASP A 324 0.68 -25.63 -19.65
N GLN A 325 -0.56 -25.84 -19.19
CA GLN A 325 -0.87 -26.58 -17.97
C GLN A 325 -0.39 -28.05 -18.06
N HIS A 326 -0.49 -28.65 -19.24
CA HIS A 326 -0.09 -30.05 -19.47
C HIS A 326 1.43 -30.29 -19.38
N ILE A 327 2.25 -29.27 -19.63
CA ILE A 327 3.72 -29.37 -19.56
C ILE A 327 4.18 -29.49 -18.10
N ILE A 328 3.49 -28.83 -17.18
CA ILE A 328 3.81 -28.82 -15.75
C ILE A 328 3.25 -30.07 -15.06
N LEU A 329 2.03 -30.50 -15.42
CA LEU A 329 1.37 -31.66 -14.80
C LEU A 329 1.99 -33.02 -15.21
N ASN A 330 2.67 -33.08 -16.36
CA ASN A 330 3.34 -34.29 -16.84
C ASN A 330 4.85 -34.34 -16.50
N ALA A 331 5.40 -33.32 -15.84
CA ALA A 331 6.75 -33.35 -15.30
C ALA A 331 6.77 -34.07 -13.93
N LYS A 332 6.40 -35.35 -13.92
CA LYS A 332 6.68 -36.24 -12.78
C LYS A 332 8.15 -36.65 -12.76
#